data_AF-A0A419HCF5-F1
#
_entry.id   AF-A0A419HCF5-F1
#
_cell.length_a   1.000
_cell.length_b   1.000
_cell.length_c   1.000
_cell.angle_alpha   90.00
_cell.angle_beta   90.00
_cell.angle_gamma   90.00
#
_symmetry.space_group_name_H-M   'P 1'
#
loop_
_entity.id
_entity.type
_entity.pdbx_description
1 polymer ?
#
loop_
_entity_poly.entity_id
_entity_poly.type
_entity_poly.pdbx_seq_one_letter_code
_entity_poly.pdbx_strand_id
1 'polypeptide(L)'
;MRRGRRMSLGVHIAVLLAVVIAAAIGIGASLWWLLGRPPLRQSTGWSVANSFDFAKIVLTVIGGVGAVAALVIAYRKQRLGEEADRREDVKLFAERFTKASDQLGSEFAPVRLAALYALADLGQGTPDQRQTIINVLCAYLRMPYRPPVDTEDERGRQEREVRLTAQRLLEEHLQPGQDRKHPRAKFWKDIDLDLVGATLVHFSLSRCQVRLVNVEKARFEGDAYLRELRCERLWMKETVFSKTAQFTELEASMLVLCDRVTFQGHASFVSAKFSPLCTFTESTFHASVDFTDAEFGPESGLGRVWVRPDRQSPQAAWPAGHEVVEDPEGRGWYLQPSGALDHRDQLPDHR
;
A
#
# COMPACT_ATOMS: atom_id res chain seq x y z
N MET A 1 11.58 10.31 -32.29
CA MET A 1 12.49 10.02 -31.14
C MET A 1 13.94 10.21 -31.59
N ARG A 2 14.59 11.32 -31.19
CA ARG A 2 16.00 11.60 -31.53
C ARG A 2 16.90 10.64 -30.73
N ARG A 3 17.55 9.70 -31.43
CA ARG A 3 18.65 8.88 -30.89
C ARG A 3 19.76 9.83 -30.40
N GLY A 4 19.85 10.03 -29.09
CA GLY A 4 20.99 10.70 -28.47
C GLY A 4 22.25 9.89 -28.80
N ARG A 5 23.10 10.47 -29.65
CA ARG A 5 24.37 9.88 -30.09
C ARG A 5 25.26 9.81 -28.84
N ARG A 6 25.28 8.66 -28.15
CA ARG A 6 26.20 8.40 -27.03
C ARG A 6 27.62 8.50 -27.58
N MET A 7 28.26 9.65 -27.39
CA MET A 7 29.66 9.85 -27.78
C MET A 7 30.51 8.83 -27.01
N SER A 8 31.45 8.17 -27.71
CA SER A 8 32.32 7.17 -27.08
C SER A 8 33.14 7.81 -25.95
N LEU A 9 33.57 7.00 -24.99
CA LEU A 9 34.35 7.44 -23.82
C LEU A 9 35.54 8.32 -24.21
N GLY A 10 36.24 7.96 -25.29
CA GLY A 10 37.37 8.72 -25.81
C GLY A 10 37.01 10.12 -26.30
N VAL A 11 35.82 10.31 -26.89
CA VAL A 11 35.39 11.63 -27.38
C VAL A 11 35.00 12.53 -26.22
N HIS A 12 34.39 12.00 -25.15
CA HIS A 12 34.11 12.79 -23.94
C HIS A 12 35.39 13.29 -23.28
N ILE A 13 36.41 12.43 -23.14
CA ILE A 13 37.70 12.80 -22.57
C ILE A 13 38.41 13.85 -23.44
N ALA A 14 38.39 13.66 -24.77
CA ALA A 14 38.99 14.60 -25.71
C ALA A 14 38.32 15.98 -25.68
N VAL A 15 36.98 16.03 -25.60
CA VAL A 15 36.24 17.30 -25.46
C VAL A 15 36.56 17.99 -24.15
N LEU A 16 36.65 17.25 -23.04
CA LEU A 16 36.96 17.82 -21.72
C LEU A 16 38.37 18.40 -21.68
N LEU A 17 39.36 17.70 -22.26
CA LEU A 17 40.72 18.22 -22.43
C LEU A 17 40.75 19.47 -23.33
N ALA A 18 40.03 19.46 -24.45
CA ALA A 18 39.98 20.60 -25.36
C ALA A 18 39.37 21.85 -24.69
N VAL A 19 38.33 21.68 -23.88
CA VAL A 19 37.70 22.78 -23.13
C VAL A 19 38.67 23.35 -22.08
N VAL A 20 39.41 22.50 -21.37
CA VAL A 20 40.42 22.96 -20.39
C VAL A 20 41.56 23.73 -21.07
N ILE A 21 42.05 23.24 -22.21
CA ILE A 21 43.08 23.93 -23.00
C ILE A 21 42.58 25.29 -23.50
N ALA A 22 41.36 25.33 -24.05
CA ALA A 22 40.76 26.57 -24.54
C ALA A 22 40.55 27.59 -23.41
N ALA A 23 40.11 27.15 -22.23
CA ALA A 23 39.96 28.00 -21.07
C ALA A 23 41.31 28.57 -20.58
N ALA A 24 42.37 27.75 -20.55
CA ALA A 24 43.71 28.20 -20.17
C ALA A 24 44.26 29.24 -21.15
N ILE A 25 44.09 29.03 -22.46
CA ILE A 25 44.47 29.99 -23.51
C ILE A 25 43.68 31.29 -23.35
N GLY A 26 42.37 31.19 -23.13
CA GLY A 26 41.49 32.35 -22.95
C GLY A 26 41.88 33.19 -21.72
N ILE A 27 42.19 32.55 -20.59
CA ILE A 27 42.65 33.22 -19.37
C ILE A 27 44.02 33.88 -19.61
N GLY A 28 44.95 33.19 -20.28
CA GLY A 28 46.26 33.75 -20.62
C GLY A 28 46.15 34.98 -21.54
N ALA A 29 45.30 34.90 -22.56
CA ALA A 29 45.06 36.00 -23.49
C ALA A 29 44.37 37.20 -22.82
N SER A 30 43.40 36.96 -21.94
CA SER A 30 42.70 38.01 -21.21
C SER A 30 43.62 38.73 -20.21
N LEU A 31 44.44 38.00 -19.47
CA LEU A 31 45.48 38.56 -18.58
C LEU A 31 46.51 39.37 -19.37
N TRP A 32 46.95 38.87 -20.52
CA TRP A 32 47.90 39.61 -21.38
C TRP A 32 47.31 40.93 -21.89
N TRP A 33 46.02 40.94 -22.21
CA TRP A 33 45.31 42.14 -22.63
C TRP A 33 45.09 43.13 -21.47
N LEU A 34 44.65 42.64 -20.30
CA LEU A 34 44.41 43.43 -19.09
C LEU A 34 45.68 44.08 -18.53
N LEU A 35 46.83 43.42 -18.65
CA LEU A 35 48.13 43.95 -18.22
C LEU A 35 48.75 44.95 -19.23
N GLY A 36 48.00 45.36 -20.26
CA GLY A 36 48.45 46.38 -21.20
C GLY A 36 49.42 45.86 -22.26
N ARG A 37 49.32 44.57 -22.63
CA ARG A 37 50.19 43.91 -23.64
C ARG A 37 51.67 44.11 -23.31
N PRO A 38 52.15 43.67 -22.14
CA PRO A 38 53.55 43.80 -21.78
C PRO A 38 54.41 43.20 -22.91
N PRO A 39 55.45 43.92 -23.38
CA PRO A 39 56.31 43.41 -24.43
C PRO A 39 56.90 42.08 -23.96
N LEU A 40 56.72 41.03 -24.77
CA LEU A 40 57.31 39.72 -24.52
C LEU A 40 58.82 39.91 -24.55
N ARG A 41 59.45 40.06 -23.39
CA ARG A 41 60.91 40.14 -23.28
C ARG A 41 61.47 38.87 -23.91
N GLN A 42 62.12 39.01 -25.07
CA GLN A 42 62.97 37.95 -25.61
C GLN A 42 64.12 37.76 -24.62
N SER A 43 63.99 36.78 -23.72
CA SER A 43 65.08 36.41 -22.83
C SER A 43 66.14 35.70 -23.68
N THR A 44 67.11 36.46 -24.16
CA THR A 44 68.35 35.94 -24.74
C THR A 44 69.18 35.34 -23.61
N GLY A 45 68.92 34.08 -23.28
CA GLY A 45 69.67 33.29 -22.29
C GLY A 45 68.78 32.41 -21.42
N TRP A 46 68.75 31.11 -21.72
CA TRP A 46 68.05 30.11 -20.91
C TRP A 46 68.84 29.92 -19.60
N SER A 47 68.32 30.42 -18.47
CA SER A 47 68.91 30.24 -17.13
C SER A 47 68.24 29.07 -16.40
N VAL A 48 69.02 28.34 -15.59
CA VAL A 48 68.56 27.18 -14.79
C VAL A 48 67.39 27.54 -13.86
N ALA A 49 67.36 28.77 -13.34
CA ALA A 49 66.28 29.24 -12.47
C ALA A 49 64.92 29.33 -13.19
N ASN A 50 64.90 29.81 -14.45
CA ASN A 50 63.66 29.93 -15.24
C ASN A 50 63.11 28.56 -15.66
N SER A 51 63.98 27.57 -15.88
CA SER A 51 63.57 26.20 -16.18
C SER A 51 62.83 25.55 -15.02
N PHE A 52 63.21 25.88 -13.77
CA PHE A 52 62.61 25.31 -12.57
C PHE A 52 61.20 25.86 -12.31
N ASP A 53 60.99 27.16 -12.44
CA ASP A 53 59.66 27.75 -12.26
C ASP A 53 58.70 27.39 -13.39
N PHE A 54 59.20 27.27 -14.62
CA PHE A 54 58.42 26.70 -15.72
C PHE A 54 58.02 25.25 -15.44
N ALA A 55 58.97 24.42 -14.99
CA ALA A 55 58.70 23.02 -14.64
C ALA A 55 57.66 22.88 -13.52
N LYS A 56 57.69 23.75 -12.50
CA LYS A 56 56.67 23.77 -11.44
C LYS A 56 55.29 24.07 -11.99
N ILE A 57 55.14 25.12 -12.81
CA ILE A 57 53.84 25.51 -13.37
C ILE A 57 53.28 24.38 -14.22
N VAL A 58 54.09 23.79 -15.10
CA VAL A 58 53.69 22.65 -15.92
C VAL A 58 53.27 21.47 -15.06
N LEU A 59 54.03 21.13 -14.02
CA LEU A 59 53.72 20.04 -13.10
C LEU A 59 52.41 20.29 -12.33
N THR A 60 52.18 21.50 -11.81
CA THR A 60 50.95 21.86 -11.09
C THR A 60 49.73 21.81 -12.01
N VAL A 61 49.85 22.28 -13.25
CA VAL A 61 48.76 22.21 -14.25
C VAL A 61 48.44 20.76 -14.60
N ILE A 62 49.46 19.94 -14.91
CA ILE A 62 49.26 18.51 -15.21
C ILE A 62 48.65 17.79 -14.00
N GLY A 63 49.15 18.05 -12.80
CA GLY A 63 48.61 17.49 -11.56
C GLY A 63 47.16 17.89 -11.31
N GLY A 64 46.81 19.17 -11.51
CA GLY A 64 45.44 19.66 -11.36
C GLY A 64 44.47 19.05 -12.36
N VAL A 65 44.86 18.97 -13.63
CA VAL A 65 44.06 18.31 -14.68
C VAL A 65 43.89 16.82 -14.39
N GLY A 66 44.97 16.13 -13.98
CA GLY A 66 44.93 14.73 -13.58
C GLY A 66 43.99 14.48 -12.39
N ALA A 67 44.02 15.33 -11.37
CA ALA A 67 43.14 15.24 -10.21
C ALA A 67 41.65 15.41 -10.57
N VAL A 68 41.31 16.39 -11.41
CA VAL A 68 39.92 16.59 -11.88
C VAL A 68 39.45 15.41 -12.73
N ALA A 69 40.30 14.90 -13.63
CA ALA A 69 39.97 13.72 -14.43
C ALA A 69 39.72 12.48 -13.56
N ALA A 70 40.57 12.25 -12.55
CA ALA A 70 40.40 11.16 -11.58
C ALA A 70 39.07 11.29 -10.81
N LEU A 71 38.72 12.50 -10.35
CA LEU A 71 37.46 12.75 -9.65
C LEU A 71 36.24 12.47 -10.54
N VAL A 72 36.26 12.92 -11.80
CA VAL A 72 35.16 12.68 -12.76
C VAL A 72 35.02 11.20 -13.07
N ILE A 73 36.13 10.47 -13.23
CA ILE A 73 36.12 9.02 -13.44
C ILE A 73 35.53 8.31 -12.22
N ALA A 74 35.97 8.67 -11.01
CA ALA A 74 35.46 8.11 -9.77
C ALA A 74 33.95 8.34 -9.62
N TYR A 75 33.48 9.57 -9.84
CA TYR A 75 32.07 9.92 -9.79
C TYR A 75 31.23 9.16 -10.84
N ARG A 76 31.71 9.08 -12.09
CA ARG A 76 31.02 8.32 -13.14
C ARG A 76 30.99 6.82 -12.84
N LYS A 77 32.09 6.26 -12.33
CA LYS A 77 32.17 4.85 -11.94
C LYS A 77 31.19 4.56 -10.80
N GLN A 78 31.09 5.46 -9.82
CA GLN A 78 30.11 5.35 -8.74
C GLN A 78 28.68 5.35 -9.29
N ARG A 79 28.32 6.31 -10.16
CA ARG A 79 26.98 6.37 -10.76
C ARG A 79 26.62 5.13 -11.57
N LEU A 80 27.56 4.61 -12.37
CA LEU A 80 27.33 3.38 -13.13
C LEU A 80 27.20 2.16 -12.23
N GLY A 81 27.95 2.11 -11.11
CA GLY A 81 27.82 1.08 -10.09
C GLY A 81 26.44 1.13 -9.41
N GLU A 82 26.03 2.29 -8.90
CA GLU A 82 24.71 2.48 -8.27
C GLU A 82 23.55 2.08 -9.20
N GLU A 83 23.64 2.40 -10.49
CA GLU A 83 22.64 1.97 -11.49
C GLU A 83 22.69 0.46 -11.77
N ALA A 84 23.87 -0.15 -11.74
CA ALA A 84 24.04 -1.58 -11.97
C ALA A 84 23.50 -2.38 -10.77
N ASP A 85 23.88 -2.00 -9.55
CA ASP A 85 23.42 -2.63 -8.30
C ASP A 85 21.89 -2.59 -8.22
N ARG A 86 21.28 -1.43 -8.51
CA ARG A 86 19.82 -1.31 -8.53
C ARG A 86 19.16 -2.22 -9.57
N ARG A 87 19.77 -2.36 -10.76
CA ARG A 87 19.24 -3.28 -11.80
C ARG A 87 19.35 -4.73 -11.36
N GLU A 88 20.43 -5.08 -10.67
CA GLU A 88 20.62 -6.41 -10.12
C GLU A 88 19.58 -6.72 -9.03
N ASP A 89 19.33 -5.79 -8.10
CA ASP A 89 18.29 -5.93 -7.07
C ASP A 89 16.90 -6.13 -7.68
N VAL A 90 16.55 -5.31 -8.68
CA VAL A 90 15.27 -5.41 -9.39
C VAL A 90 15.16 -6.75 -10.12
N LYS A 91 16.24 -7.21 -10.76
CA LYS A 91 16.26 -8.49 -11.47
C LYS A 91 16.13 -9.67 -10.50
N LEU A 92 16.87 -9.65 -9.38
CA LEU A 92 16.81 -10.69 -8.36
C LEU A 92 15.43 -10.76 -7.71
N PHE A 93 14.81 -9.61 -7.43
CA PHE A 93 13.42 -9.56 -6.99
C PHE A 93 12.49 -10.19 -8.03
N ALA A 94 12.57 -9.78 -9.30
CA ALA A 94 11.72 -10.30 -10.36
C ALA A 94 11.85 -11.83 -10.53
N GLU A 95 13.07 -12.37 -10.45
CA GLU A 95 13.31 -13.82 -10.54
C GLU A 95 12.71 -14.58 -9.35
N ARG A 96 12.93 -14.11 -8.11
CA ARG A 96 12.37 -14.73 -6.90
C ARG A 96 10.85 -14.62 -6.86
N PHE A 97 10.32 -13.46 -7.22
CA PHE A 97 8.88 -13.20 -7.30
C PHE A 97 8.21 -14.11 -8.33
N THR A 98 8.78 -14.21 -9.54
CA THR A 98 8.25 -15.08 -10.60
C THR A 98 8.25 -16.54 -10.13
N LYS A 99 9.37 -17.02 -9.58
CA LYS A 99 9.48 -18.39 -9.08
C LYS A 99 8.46 -18.69 -7.98
N ALA A 100 8.28 -17.81 -7.00
CA ALA A 100 7.30 -18.01 -5.94
C ALA A 100 5.87 -17.93 -6.49
N SER A 101 5.59 -17.03 -7.42
CA SER A 101 4.28 -16.94 -8.08
C SER A 101 3.94 -18.21 -8.87
N ASP A 102 4.89 -18.77 -9.62
CA ASP A 102 4.72 -20.04 -10.33
C ASP A 102 4.45 -21.19 -9.35
N GLN A 103 5.18 -21.25 -8.23
CA GLN A 103 4.97 -22.25 -7.19
C GLN A 103 3.62 -22.12 -6.49
N LEU A 104 3.08 -20.90 -6.35
CA LEU A 104 1.74 -20.66 -5.82
C LEU A 104 0.64 -21.23 -6.73
N GLY A 105 0.91 -21.36 -8.03
CA GLY A 105 0.03 -22.03 -9.01
C GLY A 105 0.12 -23.56 -9.02
N SER A 106 0.96 -24.17 -8.17
CA SER A 106 1.15 -25.62 -8.12
C SER A 106 -0.11 -26.37 -7.71
N GLU A 107 -0.33 -27.56 -8.26
CA GLU A 107 -1.40 -28.47 -7.82
C GLU A 107 -1.19 -29.00 -6.39
N PHE A 108 0.07 -29.04 -5.92
CA PHE A 108 0.45 -29.55 -4.61
C PHE A 108 0.39 -28.45 -3.54
N ALA A 109 -0.48 -28.62 -2.55
CA ALA A 109 -0.62 -27.67 -1.44
C ALA A 109 0.69 -27.39 -0.68
N PRO A 110 1.58 -28.36 -0.40
CA PRO A 110 2.87 -28.07 0.24
C PRO A 110 3.74 -27.07 -0.55
N VAL A 111 3.70 -27.14 -1.88
CA VAL A 111 4.44 -26.21 -2.75
C VAL A 111 3.83 -24.82 -2.70
N ARG A 112 2.49 -24.72 -2.70
CA ARG A 112 1.79 -23.44 -2.53
C ARG A 112 2.06 -22.80 -1.17
N LEU A 113 2.09 -23.59 -0.10
CA LEU A 113 2.44 -23.10 1.25
C LEU A 113 3.87 -22.54 1.28
N ALA A 114 4.84 -23.26 0.71
CA ALA A 114 6.21 -22.76 0.61
C ALA A 114 6.30 -21.46 -0.20
N ALA A 115 5.53 -21.35 -1.29
CA ALA A 115 5.44 -20.13 -2.09
C ALA A 115 4.88 -18.94 -1.30
N LEU A 116 3.84 -19.14 -0.50
CA LEU A 116 3.26 -18.09 0.34
C LEU A 116 4.30 -17.51 1.32
N TYR A 117 5.06 -18.38 2.00
CA TYR A 117 6.14 -17.93 2.88
C TYR A 117 7.28 -17.25 2.13
N ALA A 118 7.64 -17.75 0.94
CA ALA A 118 8.66 -17.11 0.11
C ALA A 118 8.25 -15.71 -0.37
N LEU A 119 6.98 -15.51 -0.72
CA LEU A 119 6.43 -14.21 -1.07
C LEU A 119 6.44 -13.25 0.13
N ALA A 120 6.04 -13.72 1.31
CA ALA A 120 6.07 -12.94 2.54
C ALA A 120 7.50 -12.50 2.92
N ASP A 121 8.46 -13.42 2.87
CA ASP A 121 9.88 -13.14 3.11
C ASP A 121 10.45 -12.13 2.09
N LEU A 122 10.10 -12.29 0.80
CA LEU A 122 10.50 -11.36 -0.24
C LEU A 122 9.97 -9.95 0.03
N GLY A 123 8.70 -9.81 0.43
CA GLY A 123 8.09 -8.53 0.80
C GLY A 123 8.71 -7.88 2.05
N GLN A 124 9.23 -8.69 2.97
CA GLN A 124 9.91 -8.20 4.15
C GLN A 124 11.20 -7.45 3.79
N GLY A 125 11.97 -7.98 2.84
CA GLY A 125 13.21 -7.36 2.33
C GLY A 125 13.00 -6.26 1.29
N THR A 126 11.80 -6.10 0.73
CA THR A 126 11.53 -5.15 -0.36
C THR A 126 10.31 -4.24 -0.07
N PRO A 127 10.47 -3.17 0.73
CA PRO A 127 9.36 -2.33 1.17
C PRO A 127 8.47 -1.77 0.03
N ASP A 128 9.08 -1.33 -1.06
CA ASP A 128 8.38 -0.78 -2.23
C ASP A 128 7.49 -1.80 -2.96
N GLN A 129 7.70 -3.11 -2.70
CA GLN A 129 6.98 -4.21 -3.36
C GLN A 129 5.96 -4.89 -2.45
N ARG A 130 5.81 -4.45 -1.19
CA ARG A 130 4.87 -5.05 -0.23
C ARG A 130 3.43 -5.06 -0.76
N GLN A 131 2.99 -3.97 -1.39
CA GLN A 131 1.66 -3.93 -2.01
C GLN A 131 1.53 -4.96 -3.15
N THR A 132 2.58 -5.15 -3.97
CA THR A 132 2.59 -6.18 -5.02
C THR A 132 2.41 -7.58 -4.43
N ILE A 133 3.13 -7.89 -3.35
CA ILE A 133 3.00 -9.17 -2.64
C ILE A 133 1.59 -9.36 -2.08
N ILE A 134 1.04 -8.34 -1.40
CA ILE A 134 -0.33 -8.35 -0.87
C ILE A 134 -1.35 -8.57 -2.00
N ASN A 135 -1.18 -7.91 -3.14
CA ASN A 135 -2.07 -8.06 -4.29
C ASN A 135 -2.10 -9.50 -4.81
N VAL A 136 -0.98 -10.23 -4.79
CA VAL A 136 -0.93 -11.66 -5.16
C VAL A 136 -1.67 -12.51 -4.15
N LEU A 137 -1.48 -12.29 -2.85
CA LEU A 137 -2.21 -13.00 -1.80
C LEU A 137 -3.73 -12.76 -1.89
N CYS A 138 -4.13 -11.51 -2.08
CA CYS A 138 -5.49 -11.09 -2.35
C CYS A 138 -6.07 -11.76 -3.61
N ALA A 139 -5.33 -11.78 -4.72
CA ALA A 139 -5.74 -12.47 -5.94
C ALA A 139 -5.96 -13.97 -5.72
N TYR A 140 -5.07 -14.62 -4.97
CA TYR A 140 -5.23 -16.03 -4.60
C TYR A 140 -6.52 -16.26 -3.81
N LEU A 141 -6.79 -15.43 -2.79
CA LEU A 141 -7.99 -15.53 -1.96
C LEU A 141 -9.30 -15.26 -2.72
N ARG A 142 -9.26 -14.42 -3.77
CA ARG A 142 -10.40 -14.15 -4.65
C ARG A 142 -10.70 -15.27 -5.64
N MET A 143 -9.80 -16.24 -5.84
CA MET A 143 -10.11 -17.40 -6.69
C MET A 143 -11.32 -18.18 -6.14
N PRO A 144 -12.19 -18.76 -6.99
CA PRO A 144 -13.36 -19.50 -6.55
C PRO A 144 -13.03 -20.56 -5.51
N TYR A 145 -13.79 -20.57 -4.41
CA TYR A 145 -13.57 -21.49 -3.32
C TYR A 145 -14.90 -21.89 -2.67
N ARG A 146 -15.07 -23.19 -2.47
CA ARG A 146 -16.15 -23.78 -1.70
C ARG A 146 -15.49 -24.49 -0.52
N PRO A 147 -15.75 -24.06 0.74
CA PRO A 147 -15.21 -24.75 1.89
C PRO A 147 -15.65 -26.23 1.90
N PRO A 148 -14.76 -27.17 2.26
CA PRO A 148 -15.13 -28.58 2.38
C PRO A 148 -16.17 -28.75 3.49
N VAL A 149 -17.22 -29.52 3.22
CA VAL A 149 -18.33 -29.77 4.16
C VAL A 149 -18.15 -31.10 4.90
N ASP A 150 -17.49 -32.07 4.27
CA ASP A 150 -17.16 -33.37 4.85
C ASP A 150 -15.64 -33.55 5.03
N THR A 151 -15.26 -34.62 5.73
CA THR A 151 -13.86 -34.95 6.00
C THR A 151 -13.17 -35.69 4.86
N GLU A 152 -13.92 -36.11 3.83
CA GLU A 152 -13.43 -36.94 2.73
C GLU A 152 -12.86 -36.08 1.59
N ASP A 153 -13.26 -34.81 1.46
CA ASP A 153 -12.66 -33.86 0.51
C ASP A 153 -11.24 -33.41 0.93
N GLU A 154 -10.26 -34.29 0.71
CA GLU A 154 -8.85 -34.02 1.00
C GLU A 154 -8.33 -32.80 0.24
N ARG A 155 -8.75 -32.61 -1.02
CA ARG A 155 -8.29 -31.50 -1.85
C ARG A 155 -8.84 -30.16 -1.34
N GLY A 156 -10.12 -30.12 -0.97
CA GLY A 156 -10.73 -28.96 -0.34
C GLY A 156 -10.10 -28.63 1.02
N ARG A 157 -9.78 -29.65 1.83
CA ARG A 157 -9.05 -29.46 3.10
C ARG A 157 -7.65 -28.89 2.88
N GLN A 158 -6.91 -29.43 1.91
CA GLN A 158 -5.60 -28.88 1.54
C GLN A 158 -5.69 -27.44 1.06
N GLU A 159 -6.67 -27.11 0.22
CA GLU A 159 -6.90 -25.74 -0.26
C GLU A 159 -7.28 -24.78 0.87
N ARG A 160 -8.10 -25.25 1.82
CA ARG A 160 -8.44 -24.52 3.05
C ARG A 160 -7.19 -24.12 3.83
N GLU A 161 -6.24 -25.05 4.01
CA GLU A 161 -4.99 -24.77 4.74
C GLU A 161 -4.10 -23.74 4.04
N VAL A 162 -4.03 -23.76 2.70
CA VAL A 162 -3.31 -22.72 1.93
C VAL A 162 -3.97 -21.35 2.13
N ARG A 163 -5.29 -21.28 2.04
CA ARG A 163 -6.05 -20.02 2.21
C ARG A 163 -5.97 -19.46 3.62
N LEU A 164 -6.07 -20.31 4.64
CA LEU A 164 -5.85 -19.91 6.03
C LEU A 164 -4.42 -19.40 6.25
N THR A 165 -3.44 -19.98 5.58
CA THR A 165 -2.06 -19.49 5.62
C THR A 165 -1.93 -18.12 4.97
N ALA A 166 -2.54 -17.90 3.80
CA ALA A 166 -2.57 -16.59 3.17
C ALA A 166 -3.25 -15.53 4.05
N GLN A 167 -4.41 -15.85 4.66
CA GLN A 167 -5.11 -14.96 5.61
C GLN A 167 -4.24 -14.63 6.83
N ARG A 168 -3.56 -15.63 7.42
CA ARG A 168 -2.64 -15.42 8.55
C ARG A 168 -1.47 -14.51 8.20
N LEU A 169 -0.90 -14.64 7.00
CA LEU A 169 0.18 -13.77 6.54
C LEU A 169 -0.31 -12.32 6.35
N LEU A 170 -1.53 -12.11 5.86
CA LEU A 170 -2.13 -10.77 5.83
C LEU A 170 -2.25 -10.19 7.25
N GLU A 171 -2.83 -10.93 8.20
CA GLU A 171 -2.95 -10.48 9.59
C GLU A 171 -1.58 -10.17 10.23
N GLU A 172 -0.59 -11.06 10.07
CA GLU A 172 0.75 -10.89 10.64
C GLU A 172 1.43 -9.60 10.18
N HIS A 173 1.37 -9.32 8.87
CA HIS A 173 2.03 -8.15 8.28
C HIS A 173 1.25 -6.86 8.47
N LEU A 174 -0.03 -6.91 8.82
CA LEU A 174 -0.86 -5.73 9.05
C LEU A 174 -1.01 -5.36 10.53
N GLN A 175 -0.41 -6.13 11.43
CA GLN A 175 -0.46 -5.87 12.86
C GLN A 175 0.75 -5.04 13.33
N PRO A 176 0.58 -3.74 13.66
CA PRO A 176 1.69 -2.89 14.12
C PRO A 176 2.27 -3.31 15.48
N GLY A 177 1.54 -4.07 16.29
CA GLY A 177 1.90 -4.39 17.67
C GLY A 177 1.27 -3.43 18.69
N GLN A 178 1.62 -3.59 19.98
CA GLN A 178 1.03 -2.81 21.07
C GLN A 178 1.66 -1.42 21.22
N ASP A 179 2.97 -1.28 20.95
CA ASP A 179 3.67 0.00 21.03
C ASP A 179 3.48 0.79 19.73
N ARG A 180 2.70 1.88 19.79
CA ARG A 180 2.46 2.78 18.66
C ARG A 180 3.72 3.54 18.24
N LYS A 181 4.69 3.74 19.13
CA LYS A 181 5.96 4.45 18.84
C LYS A 181 6.98 3.53 18.19
N HIS A 182 6.92 2.23 18.47
CA HIS A 182 7.82 1.23 17.92
C HIS A 182 7.04 0.06 17.32
N PRO A 183 6.53 0.22 16.09
CA PRO A 183 5.84 -0.87 15.40
C PRO A 183 6.75 -2.10 15.24
N ARG A 184 6.13 -3.28 15.17
CA ARG A 184 6.82 -4.54 14.90
C ARG A 184 7.61 -4.46 13.60
N ALA A 185 8.80 -5.05 13.56
CA ALA A 185 9.64 -5.07 12.36
C ALA A 185 8.96 -5.69 11.12
N LYS A 186 8.02 -6.64 11.34
CA LYS A 186 7.25 -7.30 10.28
C LYS A 186 6.04 -6.49 9.78
N PHE A 187 5.70 -5.37 10.42
CA PHE A 187 4.54 -4.57 10.07
C PHE A 187 4.74 -3.80 8.76
N TRP A 188 3.75 -3.88 7.88
CA TRP A 188 3.70 -3.23 6.59
C TRP A 188 2.62 -2.15 6.62
N LYS A 189 3.06 -0.89 6.66
CA LYS A 189 2.18 0.28 6.63
C LYS A 189 1.64 0.56 5.22
N ASP A 190 0.58 1.36 5.16
CA ASP A 190 0.03 1.97 3.92
C ASP A 190 -0.49 0.96 2.88
N ILE A 191 -0.88 -0.25 3.33
CA ILE A 191 -1.37 -1.36 2.49
C ILE A 191 -2.87 -1.25 2.20
N ASP A 192 -3.26 -1.55 0.97
CA ASP A 192 -4.64 -1.81 0.56
C ASP A 192 -4.91 -3.31 0.45
N LEU A 193 -6.05 -3.76 0.95
CA LEU A 193 -6.57 -5.11 0.78
C LEU A 193 -7.75 -5.12 -0.19
N ASP A 194 -7.59 -5.80 -1.32
CA ASP A 194 -8.66 -6.09 -2.28
C ASP A 194 -9.07 -7.57 -2.20
N LEU A 195 -10.12 -7.84 -1.44
CA LEU A 195 -10.70 -9.17 -1.22
C LEU A 195 -12.12 -9.25 -1.81
N VAL A 196 -12.41 -8.46 -2.86
CA VAL A 196 -13.72 -8.44 -3.51
C VAL A 196 -14.12 -9.84 -3.96
N GLY A 197 -15.31 -10.27 -3.56
CA GLY A 197 -15.87 -11.57 -3.94
C GLY A 197 -15.16 -12.79 -3.31
N ALA A 198 -14.22 -12.60 -2.39
CA ALA A 198 -13.51 -13.70 -1.76
C ALA A 198 -14.42 -14.49 -0.79
N THR A 199 -14.21 -15.80 -0.71
CA THR A 199 -14.76 -16.64 0.36
C THR A 199 -13.70 -16.81 1.45
N LEU A 200 -13.94 -16.21 2.62
CA LEU A 200 -13.00 -16.16 3.74
C LEU A 200 -13.50 -17.03 4.91
N VAL A 201 -12.57 -17.67 5.60
CA VAL A 201 -12.88 -18.63 6.68
C VAL A 201 -12.16 -18.22 7.96
N HIS A 202 -12.91 -17.95 9.03
CA HIS A 202 -12.37 -17.46 10.32
C HIS A 202 -11.38 -16.29 10.15
N PHE A 203 -11.81 -15.26 9.42
CA PHE A 203 -10.93 -14.16 9.03
C PHE A 203 -10.77 -13.16 10.17
N SER A 204 -9.52 -12.75 10.42
CA SER A 204 -9.19 -11.76 11.44
C SER A 204 -8.35 -10.64 10.83
N LEU A 205 -8.75 -9.41 11.13
CA LEU A 205 -7.92 -8.21 11.06
C LEU A 205 -7.88 -7.51 12.43
N SER A 206 -8.02 -8.29 13.50
CA SER A 206 -8.07 -7.72 14.84
C SER A 206 -6.75 -7.02 15.18
N ARG A 207 -6.83 -5.77 15.64
CA ARG A 207 -5.69 -4.91 15.96
C ARG A 207 -4.76 -4.65 14.77
N CYS A 208 -5.26 -4.81 13.53
CA CYS A 208 -4.52 -4.46 12.33
C CYS A 208 -4.65 -2.97 12.01
N GLN A 209 -3.71 -2.46 11.21
CA GLN A 209 -3.76 -1.14 10.62
C GLN A 209 -3.59 -1.25 9.11
N VAL A 210 -4.59 -0.77 8.37
CA VAL A 210 -4.70 -0.95 6.91
C VAL A 210 -5.17 0.36 6.29
N ARG A 211 -4.74 0.71 5.08
CA ARG A 211 -5.23 1.92 4.41
C ARG A 211 -6.65 1.71 3.88
N LEU A 212 -6.84 0.70 3.03
CA LEU A 212 -8.16 0.28 2.52
C LEU A 212 -8.41 -1.20 2.86
N VAL A 213 -9.61 -1.50 3.33
CA VAL A 213 -10.15 -2.87 3.36
C VAL A 213 -11.34 -2.92 2.42
N ASN A 214 -11.19 -3.59 1.28
CA ASN A 214 -12.27 -3.83 0.33
C ASN A 214 -12.64 -5.31 0.35
N VAL A 215 -13.82 -5.62 0.89
CA VAL A 215 -14.41 -6.96 0.96
C VAL A 215 -15.80 -6.98 0.31
N GLU A 216 -16.06 -6.06 -0.63
CA GLU A 216 -17.33 -6.03 -1.35
C GLU A 216 -17.66 -7.39 -1.96
N LYS A 217 -18.90 -7.84 -1.83
CA LYS A 217 -19.39 -9.14 -2.34
C LYS A 217 -18.67 -10.37 -1.75
N ALA A 218 -17.80 -10.18 -0.75
CA ALA A 218 -17.14 -11.29 -0.07
C ALA A 218 -18.13 -12.06 0.81
N ARG A 219 -17.79 -13.32 1.10
CA ARG A 219 -18.52 -14.18 2.03
C ARG A 219 -17.61 -14.64 3.16
N PHE A 220 -18.03 -14.42 4.39
CA PHE A 220 -17.37 -14.89 5.60
C PHE A 220 -18.10 -16.13 6.13
N GLU A 221 -17.52 -17.32 5.91
CA GLU A 221 -18.15 -18.60 6.27
C GLU A 221 -17.98 -18.99 7.74
N GLY A 222 -16.99 -18.38 8.41
CA GLY A 222 -16.78 -18.47 9.86
C GLY A 222 -16.96 -17.12 10.53
N ASP A 223 -16.55 -17.01 11.79
CA ASP A 223 -16.52 -15.72 12.47
C ASP A 223 -15.57 -14.74 11.78
N ALA A 224 -15.94 -13.47 11.76
CA ALA A 224 -15.13 -12.37 11.27
C ALA A 224 -14.75 -11.45 12.42
N TYR A 225 -13.45 -11.28 12.67
CA TYR A 225 -12.93 -10.49 13.79
C TYR A 225 -12.15 -9.27 13.29
N LEU A 226 -12.79 -8.10 13.32
CA LEU A 226 -12.23 -6.80 12.94
C LEU A 226 -12.14 -5.87 14.16
N ARG A 227 -11.91 -6.44 15.36
CA ARG A 227 -11.80 -5.68 16.61
C ARG A 227 -10.58 -4.78 16.60
N GLU A 228 -10.72 -3.55 17.06
CA GLU A 228 -9.62 -2.57 17.11
C GLU A 228 -8.94 -2.36 15.73
N LEU A 229 -9.63 -2.68 14.63
CA LEU A 229 -9.12 -2.44 13.29
C LEU A 229 -9.07 -0.94 13.06
N ARG A 230 -7.91 -0.43 12.63
CA ARG A 230 -7.77 0.95 12.16
C ARG A 230 -7.62 0.98 10.66
N CYS A 231 -8.51 1.70 9.99
CA CYS A 231 -8.41 1.92 8.55
C CYS A 231 -8.81 3.32 8.11
N GLU A 232 -8.38 3.73 6.91
CA GLU A 232 -8.95 4.93 6.30
C GLU A 232 -10.32 4.60 5.69
N ARG A 233 -10.38 3.50 4.94
CA ARG A 233 -11.55 3.12 4.16
C ARG A 233 -11.93 1.66 4.37
N LEU A 234 -13.22 1.42 4.57
CA LEU A 234 -13.80 0.08 4.71
C LEU A 234 -14.99 -0.08 3.77
N TRP A 235 -14.85 -0.94 2.76
CA TRP A 235 -15.90 -1.21 1.78
C TRP A 235 -16.39 -2.64 1.93
N MET A 236 -17.65 -2.79 2.32
CA MET A 236 -18.31 -4.07 2.59
C MET A 236 -19.62 -4.22 1.82
N LYS A 237 -19.80 -3.47 0.73
CA LYS A 237 -21.04 -3.52 -0.04
C LYS A 237 -21.37 -4.94 -0.49
N GLU A 238 -22.61 -5.38 -0.29
CA GLU A 238 -23.09 -6.72 -0.66
C GLU A 238 -22.30 -7.89 0.00
N THR A 239 -21.59 -7.63 1.10
CA THR A 239 -20.87 -8.66 1.88
C THR A 239 -21.84 -9.49 2.72
N VAL A 240 -21.54 -10.78 2.89
CA VAL A 240 -22.31 -11.70 3.74
C VAL A 240 -21.45 -12.23 4.89
N PHE A 241 -21.90 -12.02 6.12
CA PHE A 241 -21.35 -12.62 7.32
C PHE A 241 -22.23 -13.79 7.77
N SER A 242 -21.77 -15.03 7.56
CA SER A 242 -22.54 -16.24 7.87
C SER A 242 -22.61 -16.55 9.38
N LYS A 243 -21.63 -16.07 10.15
CA LYS A 243 -21.50 -16.28 11.61
C LYS A 243 -21.33 -14.93 12.32
N THR A 244 -20.64 -14.91 13.46
CA THR A 244 -20.44 -13.69 14.26
C THR A 244 -19.55 -12.71 13.50
N ALA A 245 -19.90 -11.42 13.51
CA ALA A 245 -19.10 -10.35 12.97
C ALA A 245 -18.79 -9.32 14.07
N GLN A 246 -17.51 -9.15 14.42
CA GLN A 246 -17.07 -8.27 15.50
C GLN A 246 -16.27 -7.09 14.94
N PHE A 247 -16.78 -5.88 15.17
CA PHE A 247 -16.18 -4.60 14.81
C PHE A 247 -15.98 -3.72 16.05
N THR A 248 -15.92 -4.33 17.23
CA THR A 248 -15.69 -3.64 18.50
C THR A 248 -14.44 -2.76 18.44
N GLU A 249 -14.56 -1.50 18.83
CA GLU A 249 -13.48 -0.50 18.79
C GLU A 249 -12.83 -0.32 17.41
N LEU A 250 -13.53 -0.65 16.32
CA LEU A 250 -13.07 -0.34 14.97
C LEU A 250 -13.02 1.18 14.77
N GLU A 251 -11.95 1.68 14.14
CA GLU A 251 -11.83 3.09 13.76
C GLU A 251 -11.62 3.21 12.25
N ALA A 252 -12.58 3.81 11.56
CA ALA A 252 -12.49 4.15 10.14
C ALA A 252 -12.49 5.68 9.97
N SER A 253 -11.40 6.24 9.43
CA SER A 253 -11.16 7.68 9.47
C SER A 253 -11.60 8.48 8.24
N MET A 254 -11.98 7.82 7.14
CA MET A 254 -12.40 8.50 5.90
C MET A 254 -13.76 8.05 5.35
N LEU A 255 -13.96 6.75 5.10
CA LEU A 255 -15.16 6.30 4.40
C LEU A 255 -15.51 4.85 4.71
N VAL A 256 -16.76 4.62 5.11
CA VAL A 256 -17.30 3.28 5.33
C VAL A 256 -18.54 3.07 4.47
N LEU A 257 -18.49 2.05 3.61
CA LEU A 257 -19.59 1.67 2.72
C LEU A 257 -20.10 0.29 3.09
N CYS A 258 -21.22 0.23 3.80
CA CYS A 258 -21.87 -1.01 4.24
C CYS A 258 -23.26 -1.12 3.64
N ASP A 259 -23.44 -0.79 2.35
CA ASP A 259 -24.74 -0.95 1.70
C ASP A 259 -25.01 -2.43 1.37
N ARG A 260 -26.24 -2.91 1.63
CA ARG A 260 -26.69 -4.28 1.35
C ARG A 260 -25.84 -5.36 2.02
N VAL A 261 -25.28 -5.10 3.19
CA VAL A 261 -24.58 -6.11 3.98
C VAL A 261 -25.60 -7.03 4.63
N THR A 262 -25.32 -8.33 4.65
CA THR A 262 -26.15 -9.32 5.36
C THR A 262 -25.39 -9.90 6.54
N PHE A 263 -25.89 -9.68 7.75
CA PHE A 263 -25.39 -10.29 8.98
C PHE A 263 -26.32 -11.43 9.40
N GLN A 264 -25.91 -12.67 9.19
CA GLN A 264 -26.69 -13.85 9.58
C GLN A 264 -26.55 -14.19 11.07
N GLY A 265 -25.36 -13.95 11.65
CA GLY A 265 -25.08 -14.10 13.07
C GLY A 265 -25.04 -12.77 13.82
N HIS A 266 -24.62 -12.82 15.08
CA HIS A 266 -24.49 -11.63 15.93
C HIS A 266 -23.49 -10.63 15.34
N ALA A 267 -23.86 -9.35 15.32
CA ALA A 267 -23.02 -8.26 14.86
C ALA A 267 -22.75 -7.25 15.99
N SER A 268 -21.49 -7.02 16.33
CA SER A 268 -21.10 -6.06 17.36
C SER A 268 -20.28 -4.92 16.76
N PHE A 269 -20.69 -3.69 17.04
CA PHE A 269 -20.05 -2.43 16.69
C PHE A 269 -19.77 -1.57 17.93
N VAL A 270 -19.65 -2.22 19.10
CA VAL A 270 -19.45 -1.53 20.38
C VAL A 270 -18.23 -0.62 20.29
N SER A 271 -18.40 0.66 20.62
CA SER A 271 -17.36 1.70 20.57
C SER A 271 -16.69 1.86 19.20
N ALA A 272 -17.34 1.43 18.11
CA ALA A 272 -16.84 1.64 16.76
C ALA A 272 -16.98 3.11 16.36
N LYS A 273 -16.01 3.65 15.62
CA LYS A 273 -15.98 5.04 15.16
C LYS A 273 -15.94 5.09 13.64
N PHE A 274 -16.95 5.70 13.06
CA PHE A 274 -17.08 5.88 11.61
C PHE A 274 -17.06 7.36 11.25
N SER A 275 -15.96 7.85 10.66
CA SER A 275 -15.76 9.27 10.35
C SER A 275 -15.25 9.51 8.93
N PRO A 276 -15.62 10.63 8.28
CA PRO A 276 -16.84 11.40 8.50
C PRO A 276 -18.11 10.72 7.96
N LEU A 277 -17.97 9.75 7.04
CA LEU A 277 -19.09 9.18 6.29
C LEU A 277 -19.18 7.67 6.45
N CYS A 278 -20.38 7.22 6.83
CA CYS A 278 -20.75 5.82 6.92
C CYS A 278 -22.14 5.58 6.30
N THR A 279 -22.30 4.53 5.49
CA THR A 279 -23.60 4.11 4.96
C THR A 279 -23.93 2.68 5.35
N PHE A 280 -25.20 2.41 5.67
CA PHE A 280 -25.73 1.06 5.93
C PHE A 280 -26.98 0.76 5.09
N THR A 281 -27.12 1.41 3.93
CA THR A 281 -28.35 1.39 3.13
C THR A 281 -28.73 -0.03 2.74
N GLU A 282 -29.97 -0.44 3.00
CA GLU A 282 -30.48 -1.78 2.65
C GLU A 282 -29.73 -2.95 3.32
N SER A 283 -28.95 -2.70 4.37
CA SER A 283 -28.33 -3.77 5.16
C SER A 283 -29.35 -4.50 6.02
N THR A 284 -29.10 -5.80 6.22
CA THR A 284 -30.00 -6.72 6.93
C THR A 284 -29.28 -7.40 8.09
N PHE A 285 -29.88 -7.33 9.27
CA PHE A 285 -29.46 -8.07 10.47
C PHE A 285 -30.49 -9.15 10.81
N HIS A 286 -30.06 -10.42 10.83
CA HIS A 286 -30.90 -11.58 11.16
C HIS A 286 -30.77 -12.06 12.61
N ALA A 287 -29.79 -11.54 13.36
CA ALA A 287 -29.55 -11.84 14.77
C ALA A 287 -29.34 -10.54 15.56
N SER A 288 -28.92 -10.65 16.83
CA SER A 288 -28.67 -9.48 17.69
C SER A 288 -27.59 -8.57 17.12
N VAL A 289 -27.81 -7.26 17.28
CA VAL A 289 -26.90 -6.20 16.84
C VAL A 289 -26.63 -5.24 17.99
N ASP A 290 -25.38 -4.85 18.18
CA ASP A 290 -24.97 -3.99 19.29
C ASP A 290 -24.13 -2.81 18.78
N PHE A 291 -24.69 -1.60 18.86
CA PHE A 291 -24.02 -0.33 18.56
C PHE A 291 -23.77 0.51 19.83
N THR A 292 -23.68 -0.12 21.00
CA THR A 292 -23.38 0.59 22.26
C THR A 292 -22.12 1.45 22.10
N ASP A 293 -22.22 2.74 22.42
CA ASP A 293 -21.14 3.73 22.31
C ASP A 293 -20.52 3.90 20.90
N ALA A 294 -21.20 3.44 19.85
CA ALA A 294 -20.73 3.66 18.47
C ALA A 294 -20.89 5.14 18.06
N GLU A 295 -19.86 5.69 17.41
CA GLU A 295 -19.81 7.08 16.96
C GLU A 295 -19.93 7.16 15.43
N PHE A 296 -20.80 8.04 14.95
CA PHE A 296 -21.03 8.31 13.53
C PHE A 296 -20.74 9.77 13.21
N GLY A 297 -19.95 10.00 12.16
CA GLY A 297 -19.67 11.35 11.66
C GLY A 297 -20.90 12.03 11.08
N PRO A 298 -20.88 13.37 10.94
CA PRO A 298 -22.05 14.19 10.61
C PRO A 298 -22.67 13.90 9.23
N GLU A 299 -21.91 13.30 8.32
CA GLU A 299 -22.36 12.92 6.98
C GLU A 299 -22.77 11.44 6.88
N SER A 300 -22.80 10.74 8.02
CA SER A 300 -23.21 9.33 8.05
C SER A 300 -24.71 9.19 7.85
N GLY A 301 -25.08 8.35 6.89
CA GLY A 301 -26.46 7.99 6.61
C GLY A 301 -26.76 6.58 7.07
N LEU A 302 -27.50 6.43 8.17
CA LEU A 302 -28.25 5.20 8.45
C LEU A 302 -29.50 5.16 7.56
N GLY A 303 -29.34 5.22 6.24
CA GLY A 303 -30.45 5.11 5.31
C GLY A 303 -31.10 3.73 5.44
N ARG A 304 -32.43 3.65 5.59
CA ARG A 304 -33.27 2.42 5.65
C ARG A 304 -32.47 1.15 6.02
N VAL A 305 -31.98 1.09 7.25
CA VAL A 305 -31.29 -0.09 7.81
C VAL A 305 -32.36 -1.10 8.21
N TRP A 306 -32.42 -2.27 7.60
CA TRP A 306 -33.49 -3.24 7.87
C TRP A 306 -33.10 -4.20 8.98
N VAL A 307 -33.94 -4.27 10.01
CA VAL A 307 -33.84 -5.31 11.05
C VAL A 307 -34.99 -6.28 10.82
N ARG A 308 -34.67 -7.57 10.58
CA ARG A 308 -35.67 -8.62 10.44
C ARG A 308 -35.71 -9.45 11.73
N PRO A 309 -36.81 -9.41 12.50
CA PRO A 309 -36.89 -10.03 13.82
C PRO A 309 -37.23 -11.53 13.81
N ASP A 310 -36.89 -12.29 12.76
CA ASP A 310 -37.48 -13.62 12.55
C ASP A 310 -37.09 -14.71 13.57
N ARG A 311 -36.30 -14.38 14.59
CA ARG A 311 -36.16 -15.17 15.82
C ARG A 311 -36.09 -14.28 17.05
N GLN A 312 -37.10 -14.39 17.92
CA GLN A 312 -37.19 -13.84 19.28
C GLN A 312 -36.44 -12.51 19.48
N SER A 313 -37.10 -11.39 19.17
CA SER A 313 -36.73 -10.02 19.55
C SER A 313 -35.22 -9.80 19.77
N PRO A 314 -34.40 -9.63 18.72
CA PRO A 314 -32.98 -9.36 18.88
C PRO A 314 -32.81 -8.16 19.82
N GLN A 315 -32.05 -8.33 20.90
CA GLN A 315 -31.59 -7.18 21.69
C GLN A 315 -30.79 -6.29 20.74
N ALA A 316 -31.35 -5.13 20.42
CA ALA A 316 -30.74 -4.15 19.56
C ALA A 316 -30.40 -2.94 20.42
N ALA A 317 -29.11 -2.69 20.62
CA ALA A 317 -28.63 -1.45 21.22
C ALA A 317 -28.29 -0.48 20.08
N TRP A 318 -29.04 0.61 19.97
CA TRP A 318 -28.87 1.60 18.91
C TRP A 318 -28.02 2.78 19.36
N PRO A 319 -27.35 3.49 18.42
CA PRO A 319 -26.68 4.74 18.74
C PRO A 319 -27.69 5.75 19.30
N ALA A 320 -27.26 6.60 20.22
CA ALA A 320 -28.10 7.67 20.75
C ALA A 320 -28.67 8.56 19.61
N GLY A 321 -29.91 9.02 19.76
CA GLY A 321 -30.57 9.92 18.80
C GLY A 321 -31.17 9.25 17.55
N HIS A 322 -31.32 7.92 17.56
CA HIS A 322 -32.02 7.18 16.51
C HIS A 322 -33.23 6.43 17.08
N GLU A 323 -34.33 6.47 16.32
CA GLU A 323 -35.56 5.75 16.63
C GLU A 323 -35.78 4.60 15.64
N VAL A 324 -36.41 3.53 16.13
CA VAL A 324 -36.80 2.37 15.34
C VAL A 324 -38.23 2.59 14.84
N VAL A 325 -38.40 2.65 13.52
CA VAL A 325 -39.70 2.84 12.86
C VAL A 325 -40.10 1.55 12.15
N GLU A 326 -41.37 1.15 12.26
CA GLU A 326 -41.91 0.01 11.53
C GLU A 326 -42.24 0.39 10.08
N ASP A 327 -41.79 -0.42 9.13
CA ASP A 327 -42.08 -0.20 7.71
C ASP A 327 -43.59 -0.40 7.46
N PRO A 328 -44.28 0.57 6.84
CA PRO A 328 -45.71 0.47 6.57
C PRO A 328 -46.11 -0.73 5.71
N GLU A 329 -45.18 -1.26 4.92
CA GLU A 329 -45.37 -2.46 4.09
C GLU A 329 -45.10 -3.77 4.85
N GLY A 330 -44.80 -3.72 6.15
CA GLY A 330 -44.56 -4.88 7.00
C GLY A 330 -43.25 -5.62 6.70
N ARG A 331 -42.28 -5.01 6.03
CA ARG A 331 -41.03 -5.68 5.62
C ARG A 331 -39.96 -5.74 6.73
N GLY A 332 -40.19 -5.08 7.86
CA GLY A 332 -39.32 -5.04 9.04
C GLY A 332 -39.32 -3.67 9.73
N TRP A 333 -38.26 -3.39 10.48
CA TRP A 333 -38.02 -2.07 11.07
C TRP A 333 -36.86 -1.35 10.39
N TYR A 334 -36.90 -0.01 10.36
CA TYR A 334 -35.79 0.83 9.91
C TYR A 334 -35.42 1.92 10.92
N LEU A 335 -34.14 2.32 10.91
CA LEU A 335 -33.65 3.42 11.73
C LEU A 335 -33.90 4.77 11.06
N GLN A 336 -34.31 5.75 11.84
CA GLN A 336 -34.44 7.14 11.44
C GLN A 336 -33.90 8.04 12.56
N PRO A 337 -33.28 9.20 12.24
CA PRO A 337 -32.88 10.15 13.26
C PRO A 337 -34.11 10.60 14.08
N SER A 338 -33.97 10.64 15.41
CA SER A 338 -35.02 11.12 16.32
C SER A 338 -35.49 12.51 15.89
N GLY A 339 -36.80 12.66 15.64
CA GLY A 339 -37.42 13.93 15.23
C GLY A 339 -37.38 14.24 13.73
N ALA A 340 -36.87 13.36 12.87
CA ALA A 340 -37.08 13.50 11.43
C ALA A 340 -38.56 13.20 11.12
N LEU A 341 -39.30 14.19 10.63
CA LEU A 341 -40.69 14.01 10.19
C LEU A 341 -40.73 13.12 8.94
N ASP A 342 -41.62 12.12 8.92
CA ASP A 342 -41.90 11.34 7.72
C ASP A 342 -42.54 12.28 6.68
N HIS A 343 -41.77 12.70 5.68
CA HIS A 343 -42.24 13.57 4.60
C HIS A 343 -43.32 12.92 3.71
N ARG A 344 -43.79 11.70 4.01
CA ARG A 344 -44.95 11.08 3.35
C ARG A 344 -46.29 11.71 3.75
N ASP A 345 -46.38 12.43 4.86
CA ASP A 345 -47.61 13.10 5.29
C ASP A 345 -47.83 14.51 4.68
N GLN A 346 -47.00 14.94 3.72
CA GLN A 346 -47.13 16.26 3.06
C GLN A 346 -47.18 16.21 1.53
N LEU A 347 -47.75 15.15 0.95
CA LEU A 347 -48.23 15.23 -0.43
C LEU A 347 -49.71 15.64 -0.38
N PRO A 348 -50.07 16.87 -0.81
CA PRO A 348 -51.48 17.22 -0.98
C PRO A 348 -52.08 16.32 -2.07
N ASP A 349 -53.22 15.72 -1.74
CA ASP A 349 -54.05 14.92 -2.64
C ASP A 349 -54.56 15.82 -3.77
N HIS A 350 -53.79 15.92 -4.85
CA HIS A 350 -54.21 16.61 -6.06
C HIS A 350 -55.13 15.68 -6.86
N ARG A 351 -56.44 15.80 -6.60
CA ARG A 351 -57.49 15.44 -7.56
C ARG A 351 -57.70 16.51 -8.61
#